data_AF-A0A939BZK5-F1
#
_entry.id   AF-A0A939BZK5-F1
#
_cell.length_a   1.000
_cell.length_b   1.000
_cell.length_c   1.000
_cell.angle_alpha   90.00
_cell.angle_beta   90.00
_cell.angle_gamma   90.00
#
_symmetry.space_group_name_H-M   'P 1'
#
loop_
_entity.id
_entity.type
_entity.pdbx_description
1 polymer ?
#
loop_
_entity_poly.entity_id
_entity_poly.type
_entity_poly.pdbx_seq_one_letter_code
_entity_poly.pdbx_strand_id
1 'polypeptide(L)'
;MWRRAHLGSEADRAAFRALHQASLAAPALREGLTASSAERAIRHLRNLLGTPALALTDGESVLAWDGAGSHHAEQAVAHGLAAIRRGSTRTVDRAQLPCAATGCPVRTGVVSPLVVEDRVLGTVQAFSPSPTAGLVRATEEVAQWVSGQLELAELDAHRNRMIEAEVRALRAQISPHFVYNSLNAIASFVRTDPDRARELLLEFADFTRYSFRRHGEFTTLAEELRSIERYLLLEQARFGDRLQVSLSIAPEVLPVVVPFLCIQPLVENAVRHGLEGAEQTGLLRIQALDRGHEAVIEVEDNGVGEDPDKVRRALAGDASLDSVGLGNVDARLRATFGDDYGLVVETAPGAGTKVVVRVPKFAPGVSV
;
A
#
# COMPACT_ATOMS: atom_id res chain seq x y z
N MET A 1 -37.30 -36.36 22.34
CA MET A 1 -38.27 -35.35 21.86
C MET A 1 -38.26 -34.16 22.81
N TRP A 2 -37.31 -33.23 22.67
CA TRP A 2 -37.25 -32.01 23.48
C TRP A 2 -38.15 -30.95 22.84
N ARG A 3 -39.28 -30.64 23.49
CA ARG A 3 -40.21 -29.60 23.03
C ARG A 3 -39.56 -28.22 23.20
N ARG A 4 -39.42 -27.50 22.09
CA ARG A 4 -39.19 -26.05 22.03
C ARG A 4 -40.27 -25.33 22.83
N ALA A 5 -39.97 -24.82 24.02
CA ALA A 5 -40.82 -23.85 24.71
C ALA A 5 -40.03 -23.04 25.75
N HIS A 6 -39.57 -21.86 25.30
CA HIS A 6 -39.20 -20.63 26.01
C HIS A 6 -37.79 -20.13 25.69
N LEU A 7 -37.72 -19.07 24.88
CA LEU A 7 -36.52 -18.25 24.61
C LEU A 7 -36.14 -17.37 25.84
N GLY A 8 -36.22 -17.91 27.05
CA GLY A 8 -35.92 -17.18 28.29
C GLY A 8 -36.97 -16.12 28.70
N SER A 9 -36.58 -15.28 29.66
CA SER A 9 -37.34 -14.14 30.18
C SER A 9 -37.62 -13.07 29.11
N GLU A 10 -38.41 -12.04 29.46
CA GLU A 10 -38.58 -10.89 28.55
C GLU A 10 -37.25 -10.16 28.29
N ALA A 11 -36.38 -10.08 29.29
CA ALA A 11 -35.04 -9.51 29.17
C ALA A 11 -34.16 -10.32 28.21
N ASP A 12 -34.19 -11.66 28.30
CA ASP A 12 -33.41 -12.54 27.41
C ASP A 12 -33.85 -12.37 25.95
N ARG A 13 -35.17 -12.27 25.71
CA ARG A 13 -35.72 -12.02 24.37
C ARG A 13 -35.35 -10.65 23.83
N ALA A 14 -35.32 -9.62 24.67
CA ALA A 14 -34.91 -8.27 24.28
C ALA A 14 -33.42 -8.23 23.91
N ALA A 15 -32.56 -8.81 24.76
CA ALA A 15 -31.13 -8.92 24.53
C ALA A 15 -30.83 -9.69 23.24
N PHE A 16 -31.47 -10.84 23.03
CA PHE A 16 -31.32 -11.63 21.81
C PHE A 16 -31.70 -10.82 20.56
N ARG A 17 -32.86 -10.14 20.57
CA ARG A 17 -33.29 -9.32 19.43
C ARG A 17 -32.31 -8.20 19.12
N ALA A 18 -31.79 -7.52 20.15
CA ALA A 18 -30.82 -6.46 19.99
C ALA A 18 -29.52 -6.97 19.35
N LEU A 19 -28.92 -8.02 19.93
CA LEU A 19 -27.72 -8.65 19.38
C LEU A 19 -27.94 -9.17 17.95
N HIS A 20 -29.11 -9.74 17.68
CA HIS A 20 -29.44 -10.22 16.35
C HIS A 20 -29.51 -9.07 15.32
N GLN A 21 -30.17 -7.94 15.63
CA GLN A 21 -30.18 -6.79 14.72
C GLN A 21 -28.77 -6.21 14.53
N ALA A 22 -27.97 -6.09 15.60
CA ALA A 22 -26.59 -5.66 15.49
C ALA A 22 -25.78 -6.60 14.58
N SER A 23 -25.94 -7.92 14.71
CA SER A 23 -25.26 -8.91 13.87
C SER A 23 -25.63 -8.83 12.39
N LEU A 24 -26.84 -8.37 12.07
CA LEU A 24 -27.29 -8.17 10.69
C LEU A 24 -26.81 -6.85 10.08
N ALA A 25 -26.66 -5.80 10.90
CA ALA A 25 -26.10 -4.52 10.46
C ALA A 25 -24.57 -4.56 10.28
N ALA A 26 -23.86 -5.33 11.12
CA ALA A 26 -22.40 -5.33 11.17
C ALA A 26 -21.68 -5.60 9.84
N PRO A 27 -22.07 -6.60 9.01
CA PRO A 27 -21.39 -6.88 7.75
C PRO A 27 -21.38 -5.69 6.81
N ALA A 28 -22.50 -4.96 6.70
CA ALA A 28 -22.58 -3.80 5.83
C ALA A 28 -21.73 -2.64 6.36
N LEU A 29 -21.74 -2.39 7.68
CA LEU A 29 -20.93 -1.32 8.29
C LEU A 29 -19.43 -1.60 8.19
N ARG A 30 -19.00 -2.87 8.16
CA ARG A 30 -17.61 -3.27 7.94
C ARG A 30 -17.10 -3.00 6.51
N GLU A 31 -17.95 -2.55 5.61
CA GLU A 31 -17.55 -2.04 4.29
C GLU A 31 -17.35 -0.51 4.29
N GLY A 32 -17.46 0.14 5.45
CA GLY A 32 -17.33 1.59 5.62
C GLY A 32 -18.68 2.33 5.59
N LEU A 33 -18.65 3.66 5.76
CA LEU A 33 -19.83 4.51 5.77
C LEU A 33 -20.10 5.06 4.36
N THR A 34 -20.95 4.38 3.60
CA THR A 34 -21.33 4.73 2.22
C THR A 34 -22.84 4.64 2.06
N ALA A 35 -23.41 5.17 0.98
CA ALA A 35 -24.84 5.04 0.70
C ALA A 35 -25.28 3.57 0.66
N SER A 36 -24.54 2.70 -0.02
CA SER A 36 -24.88 1.27 -0.15
C SER A 36 -24.79 0.50 1.16
N SER A 37 -23.74 0.75 1.96
CA SER A 37 -23.63 0.11 3.29
C SER A 37 -24.68 0.63 4.26
N ALA A 38 -24.95 1.94 4.24
CA ALA A 38 -25.99 2.56 5.05
C ALA A 38 -27.37 1.98 4.72
N GLU A 39 -27.75 1.84 3.44
CA GLU A 39 -29.03 1.28 3.01
C GLU A 39 -29.25 -0.16 3.51
N ARG A 40 -28.22 -0.99 3.50
CA ARG A 40 -28.31 -2.38 3.99
C ARG A 40 -28.35 -2.45 5.53
N ALA A 41 -27.69 -1.53 6.23
CA ALA A 41 -27.61 -1.53 7.69
C ALA A 41 -28.84 -0.88 8.36
N ILE A 42 -29.41 0.17 7.75
CA ILE A 42 -30.28 1.13 8.44
C ILE A 42 -31.56 0.51 9.01
N ARG A 43 -32.17 -0.44 8.31
CA ARG A 43 -33.38 -1.14 8.79
C ARG A 43 -33.12 -1.88 10.08
N HIS A 44 -31.96 -2.50 10.20
CA HIS A 44 -31.56 -3.24 11.40
C HIS A 44 -31.28 -2.30 12.55
N LEU A 45 -30.62 -1.16 12.29
CA LEU A 45 -30.40 -0.11 13.29
C LEU A 45 -31.71 0.51 13.80
N ARG A 46 -32.68 0.76 12.90
CA ARG A 46 -34.00 1.28 13.30
C ARG A 46 -34.73 0.28 14.19
N ASN A 47 -34.71 -1.00 13.82
CA ASN A 47 -35.31 -2.07 14.63
C ASN A 47 -34.59 -2.25 15.97
N LEU A 48 -33.28 -2.04 16.02
CA LEU A 48 -32.47 -2.07 17.25
C LEU A 48 -32.87 -0.97 18.21
N LEU A 49 -33.08 0.25 17.71
CA LEU A 49 -33.50 1.41 18.51
C LEU A 49 -35.00 1.45 18.78
N GLY A 50 -35.78 0.64 18.06
CA GLY A 50 -37.24 0.58 18.21
C GLY A 50 -37.94 1.88 17.80
N THR A 51 -37.39 2.62 16.84
CA THR A 51 -37.89 3.95 16.45
C THR A 51 -38.78 3.91 15.20
N PRO A 52 -39.71 4.87 15.06
CA PRO A 52 -40.48 5.06 13.83
C PRO A 52 -39.63 5.35 12.60
N ALA A 53 -38.50 6.05 12.75
CA ALA A 53 -37.58 6.32 11.66
C ALA A 53 -36.13 6.46 12.15
N LEU A 54 -35.20 6.18 11.24
CA LEU A 54 -33.77 6.38 11.42
C LEU A 54 -33.17 7.01 10.16
N ALA A 55 -32.16 7.87 10.34
CA ALA A 55 -31.30 8.34 9.26
C ALA A 55 -29.82 8.09 9.57
N LEU A 56 -29.05 7.78 8.52
CA LEU A 56 -27.59 7.82 8.53
C LEU A 56 -27.14 8.94 7.59
N THR A 57 -26.18 9.75 8.03
CA THR A 57 -25.65 10.88 7.24
C THR A 57 -24.13 10.89 7.27
N ASP A 58 -23.48 11.41 6.23
CA ASP A 58 -22.03 11.69 6.19
C ASP A 58 -21.70 13.15 6.54
N GLY A 59 -22.72 13.99 6.75
CA GLY A 59 -22.57 15.42 7.02
C GLY A 59 -22.83 16.32 5.80
N GLU A 60 -22.85 15.75 4.60
CA GLU A 60 -23.21 16.46 3.36
C GLU A 60 -24.58 16.01 2.85
N SER A 61 -24.90 14.74 3.04
CA SER A 61 -26.08 14.09 2.51
C SER A 61 -26.67 13.07 3.50
N VAL A 62 -27.90 12.65 3.22
CA VAL A 62 -28.48 11.46 3.87
C VAL A 62 -28.04 10.25 3.07
N LEU A 63 -27.22 9.41 3.69
CA LEU A 63 -26.75 8.15 3.11
C LEU A 63 -27.87 7.12 3.03
N ALA A 64 -28.72 7.07 4.06
CA ALA A 64 -29.91 6.23 4.07
C ALA A 64 -30.98 6.76 5.04
N TRP A 65 -32.24 6.49 4.71
CA TRP A 65 -33.41 6.70 5.57
C TRP A 65 -34.25 5.42 5.64
N ASP A 66 -34.66 5.00 6.83
CA ASP A 66 -35.62 3.89 7.00
C ASP A 66 -36.75 4.29 7.95
N GLY A 67 -37.97 3.87 7.62
CA GLY A 67 -39.17 4.13 8.42
C GLY A 67 -40.02 5.31 7.93
N ALA A 68 -40.88 5.81 8.81
CA ALA A 68 -41.87 6.83 8.47
C ALA A 68 -41.24 8.21 8.22
N GLY A 69 -41.98 9.13 7.60
CA GLY A 69 -41.60 10.55 7.57
C GLY A 69 -40.41 10.89 6.68
N SER A 70 -40.21 10.20 5.55
CA SER A 70 -39.10 10.46 4.61
C SER A 70 -38.99 11.90 4.10
N HIS A 71 -40.08 12.69 4.16
CA HIS A 71 -40.07 14.14 3.90
C HIS A 71 -39.21 14.95 4.88
N HIS A 72 -38.70 14.34 5.96
CA HIS A 72 -37.73 14.94 6.88
C HIS A 72 -36.27 14.69 6.50
N ALA A 73 -35.98 13.90 5.45
CA ALA A 73 -34.60 13.56 5.08
C ALA A 73 -33.73 14.82 4.85
N GLU A 74 -34.25 15.85 4.19
CA GLU A 74 -33.51 17.10 3.97
C GLU A 74 -33.17 17.82 5.29
N GLN A 75 -34.07 17.79 6.28
CA GLN A 75 -33.84 18.39 7.60
C GLN A 75 -32.77 17.62 8.40
N ALA A 76 -32.67 16.30 8.18
CA ALA A 76 -31.70 15.44 8.87
C ALA A 76 -30.25 15.87 8.62
N VAL A 77 -29.90 16.30 7.40
CA VAL A 77 -28.55 16.79 7.08
C VAL A 77 -28.17 17.99 7.95
N ALA A 78 -29.06 18.97 8.08
CA ALA A 78 -28.83 20.16 8.88
C ALA A 78 -28.62 19.84 10.38
N HIS A 79 -29.37 18.88 10.90
CA HIS A 79 -29.20 18.41 12.28
C HIS A 79 -27.90 17.61 12.46
N GLY A 80 -27.53 16.79 11.47
CA GLY A 80 -26.27 16.06 11.44
C GLY A 80 -25.06 16.99 11.54
N LEU A 81 -25.01 18.02 10.70
CA LEU A 81 -23.98 19.07 10.72
C LEU A 81 -23.86 19.78 12.07
N ALA A 82 -24.96 19.94 12.81
CA ALA A 82 -24.95 20.58 14.12
C ALA A 82 -24.39 19.67 15.23
N ALA A 83 -24.48 18.34 15.07
CA ALA A 83 -23.86 17.37 15.97
C ALA A 83 -22.38 17.16 15.62
N ILE A 84 -22.05 17.06 14.32
CA ILE A 84 -20.67 16.96 13.81
C ILE A 84 -19.80 18.12 14.34
N ARG A 85 -20.27 19.37 14.20
CA ARG A 85 -19.53 20.56 14.69
C ARG A 85 -19.29 20.59 16.19
N ARG A 86 -20.14 19.92 16.99
CA ARG A 86 -19.98 19.85 18.46
C ARG A 86 -19.24 18.60 18.92
N GLY A 87 -19.17 17.55 18.09
CA GLY A 87 -18.61 16.25 18.47
C GLY A 87 -19.41 15.53 19.57
N SER A 88 -20.68 15.89 19.80
CA SER A 88 -21.49 15.32 20.88
C SER A 88 -22.93 15.06 20.46
N THR A 89 -23.58 14.11 21.12
CA THR A 89 -25.00 13.80 20.92
C THR A 89 -25.89 14.99 21.22
N ARG A 90 -26.97 15.12 20.44
CA ARG A 90 -27.94 16.21 20.55
C ARG A 90 -29.37 15.69 20.44
N THR A 91 -30.27 16.38 21.11
CA THR A 91 -31.71 16.22 20.89
C THR A 91 -32.22 17.33 19.98
N VAL A 92 -33.18 16.95 19.14
CA VAL A 92 -33.93 17.85 18.26
C VAL A 92 -35.38 17.82 18.73
N ASP A 93 -35.94 18.98 19.05
CA ASP A 93 -37.32 19.09 19.51
C ASP A 93 -38.31 19.41 18.37
N ARG A 94 -39.59 19.58 18.71
CA ARG A 94 -40.66 19.88 17.75
C ARG A 94 -40.51 21.24 17.08
N ALA A 95 -39.87 22.21 17.74
CA ALA A 95 -39.64 23.53 17.16
C ALA A 95 -38.52 23.47 16.11
N GLN A 96 -37.54 22.59 16.32
CA GLN A 96 -36.44 22.35 15.41
C GLN A 96 -36.78 21.38 14.28
N LEU A 97 -37.82 20.55 14.42
CA LEU A 97 -38.29 19.58 13.42
C LEU A 97 -39.75 19.87 12.96
N PRO A 98 -40.01 21.02 12.31
CA PRO A 98 -41.36 21.39 11.91
C PRO A 98 -41.93 20.43 10.87
N CYS A 99 -43.22 20.08 11.01
CA CYS A 99 -43.92 19.23 10.06
C CYS A 99 -45.42 19.52 10.02
N ALA A 100 -45.93 19.72 8.80
CA ALA A 100 -47.35 19.98 8.53
C ALA A 100 -48.19 18.69 8.41
N ALA A 101 -47.57 17.51 8.28
CA ALA A 101 -48.28 16.26 8.09
C ALA A 101 -48.95 15.79 9.40
N THR A 102 -50.29 15.75 9.40
CA THR A 102 -51.09 15.25 10.51
C THR A 102 -50.72 13.80 10.85
N GLY A 103 -50.47 13.53 12.13
CA GLY A 103 -50.12 12.16 12.59
C GLY A 103 -48.67 11.72 12.30
N CYS A 104 -47.81 12.59 11.75
CA CYS A 104 -46.40 12.24 11.54
C CYS A 104 -45.71 11.87 12.86
N PRO A 105 -45.10 10.67 12.99
CA PRO A 105 -44.43 10.23 14.21
C PRO A 105 -43.01 10.78 14.36
N VAL A 106 -42.48 11.43 13.32
CA VAL A 106 -41.16 12.08 13.31
C VAL A 106 -41.36 13.51 13.82
N ARG A 107 -41.22 13.71 15.14
CA ARG A 107 -41.49 14.99 15.81
C ARG A 107 -40.36 15.47 16.70
N THR A 108 -39.53 14.56 17.16
CA THR A 108 -38.28 14.81 17.87
C THR A 108 -37.20 13.87 17.33
N GLY A 109 -35.94 14.22 17.55
CA GLY A 109 -34.79 13.42 17.12
C GLY A 109 -33.72 13.32 18.18
N VAL A 110 -32.94 12.25 18.15
CA VAL A 110 -31.63 12.15 18.79
C VAL A 110 -30.60 12.00 17.69
N VAL A 111 -29.61 12.86 17.65
CA VAL A 111 -28.54 12.88 16.64
C VAL A 111 -27.23 12.62 17.36
N SER A 112 -26.62 11.48 17.07
CA SER A 112 -25.35 11.07 17.67
C SER A 112 -24.26 10.99 16.60
N PRO A 113 -23.08 11.58 16.82
CA PRO A 113 -21.97 11.50 15.88
C PRO A 113 -21.41 10.08 15.79
N LEU A 114 -20.94 9.70 14.60
CA LEU A 114 -20.14 8.51 14.36
C LEU A 114 -18.67 8.93 14.31
N VAL A 115 -17.87 8.47 15.26
CA VAL A 115 -16.50 8.97 15.46
C VAL A 115 -15.52 7.82 15.32
N VAL A 116 -14.63 7.91 14.34
CA VAL A 116 -13.50 6.99 14.20
C VAL A 116 -12.24 7.79 14.50
N GLU A 117 -11.47 7.32 15.48
CA GLU A 117 -10.37 8.08 16.10
C GLU A 117 -10.87 9.47 16.57
N ASP A 118 -10.34 10.55 16.00
CA ASP A 118 -10.73 11.94 16.31
C ASP A 118 -11.58 12.58 15.20
N ARG A 119 -12.06 11.78 14.23
CA ARG A 119 -12.80 12.25 13.07
C ARG A 119 -14.27 11.83 13.15
N VAL A 120 -15.15 12.81 13.04
CA VAL A 120 -16.59 12.54 12.90
C VAL A 120 -16.89 12.22 11.42
N LEU A 121 -17.23 10.97 11.14
CA LEU A 121 -17.53 10.50 9.78
C LEU A 121 -18.98 10.79 9.36
N GLY A 122 -19.86 11.01 10.33
CA GLY A 122 -21.29 11.11 10.06
C GLY A 122 -22.14 11.12 11.31
N THR A 123 -23.43 10.84 11.17
CA THR A 123 -24.35 10.73 12.31
C THR A 123 -25.35 9.60 12.16
N VAL A 124 -25.78 9.04 13.30
CA VAL A 124 -27.00 8.23 13.45
C VAL A 124 -28.08 9.14 14.03
N GLN A 125 -29.24 9.18 13.37
CA GLN A 125 -30.36 10.03 13.79
C GLN A 125 -31.60 9.19 14.05
N ALA A 126 -32.07 9.20 15.29
CA ALA A 126 -33.22 8.44 15.76
C ALA A 126 -34.42 9.35 16.00
N PHE A 127 -35.50 9.13 15.26
CA PHE A 127 -36.69 9.99 15.32
C PHE A 127 -37.85 9.34 16.04
N SER A 128 -38.57 10.12 16.86
CA SER A 128 -39.68 9.66 17.68
C SER A 128 -40.77 10.74 17.86
N PRO A 129 -41.97 10.38 18.38
CA PRO A 129 -43.03 11.36 18.64
C PRO A 129 -42.75 12.26 19.86
N SER A 130 -41.94 11.75 20.79
CA SER A 130 -41.54 12.38 22.04
C SER A 130 -40.10 11.99 22.43
N PRO A 131 -39.34 12.88 23.08
CA PRO A 131 -37.99 12.59 23.53
C PRO A 131 -38.04 11.75 24.81
N THR A 132 -37.15 10.77 24.93
CA THR A 132 -36.95 10.01 26.17
C THR A 132 -35.47 9.89 26.47
N ALA A 133 -35.09 9.93 27.75
CA ALA A 133 -33.69 9.72 28.15
C ALA A 133 -33.16 8.34 27.74
N GLY A 134 -34.05 7.33 27.71
CA GLY A 134 -33.71 5.99 27.22
C GLY A 134 -33.30 5.98 25.74
N LEU A 135 -34.02 6.71 24.88
CA LEU A 135 -33.67 6.81 23.47
C LEU A 135 -32.34 7.55 23.26
N VAL A 136 -32.06 8.60 24.07
CA VAL A 136 -30.77 9.30 24.00
C VAL A 136 -29.62 8.33 24.26
N ARG A 137 -29.67 7.61 25.38
CA ARG A 137 -28.65 6.62 25.75
C ARG A 137 -28.55 5.51 24.70
N ALA A 138 -29.68 4.95 24.25
CA ALA A 138 -29.66 3.88 23.25
C ALA A 138 -29.04 4.35 21.92
N THR A 139 -29.31 5.58 21.50
CA THR A 139 -28.73 6.14 20.27
C THR A 139 -27.23 6.38 20.40
N GLU A 140 -26.77 6.83 21.58
CA GLU A 140 -25.34 6.96 21.91
C GLU A 140 -24.62 5.61 21.83
N GLU A 141 -25.17 4.57 22.48
CA GLU A 141 -24.60 3.22 22.47
C GLU A 141 -24.56 2.63 21.05
N VAL A 142 -25.63 2.83 20.27
CA VAL A 142 -25.66 2.38 18.86
C VAL A 142 -24.64 3.16 18.03
N ALA A 143 -24.51 4.47 18.22
CA ALA A 143 -23.52 5.26 17.50
C ALA A 143 -22.08 4.86 17.85
N GLN A 144 -21.80 4.59 19.13
CA GLN A 144 -20.50 4.07 19.57
C GLN A 144 -20.21 2.69 18.97
N TRP A 145 -21.20 1.80 18.95
CA TRP A 145 -21.05 0.49 18.33
C TRP A 145 -20.84 0.56 16.82
N VAL A 146 -21.61 1.40 16.10
CA VAL A 146 -21.43 1.66 14.66
C VAL A 146 -20.05 2.22 14.40
N SER A 147 -19.60 3.17 15.21
CA SER A 147 -18.25 3.76 15.12
C SER A 147 -17.16 2.69 15.20
N GLY A 148 -17.27 1.75 16.15
CA GLY A 148 -16.34 0.62 16.22
C GLY A 148 -16.39 -0.32 15.01
N GLN A 149 -17.55 -0.48 14.34
CA GLN A 149 -17.60 -1.25 13.09
C GLN A 149 -16.90 -0.52 11.93
N LEU A 150 -16.99 0.81 11.89
CA LEU A 150 -16.34 1.64 10.89
C LEU A 150 -14.82 1.68 11.10
N GLU A 151 -14.35 1.75 12.36
CA GLU A 151 -12.93 1.64 12.71
C GLU A 151 -12.33 0.31 12.25
N LEU A 152 -13.04 -0.80 12.48
CA LEU A 152 -12.64 -2.12 11.98
C LEU A 152 -12.56 -2.15 10.43
N ALA A 153 -13.48 -1.49 9.74
CA ALA A 153 -13.46 -1.39 8.28
C ALA A 153 -12.21 -0.66 7.78
N GLU A 154 -11.84 0.45 8.44
CA GLU A 154 -10.63 1.21 8.09
C GLU A 154 -9.37 0.38 8.36
N LEU A 155 -9.28 -0.30 9.51
CA LEU A 155 -8.16 -1.19 9.84
C LEU A 155 -7.97 -2.31 8.80
N ASP A 156 -9.05 -2.98 8.41
CA ASP A 156 -9.01 -4.03 7.39
C ASP A 156 -8.58 -3.47 6.03
N ALA A 157 -9.07 -2.29 5.64
CA ALA A 157 -8.67 -1.62 4.41
C ALA A 157 -7.19 -1.21 4.42
N HIS A 158 -6.66 -0.77 5.56
CA HIS A 158 -5.24 -0.48 5.73
C HIS A 158 -4.37 -1.73 5.65
N ARG A 159 -4.80 -2.81 6.31
CA ARG A 159 -4.11 -4.11 6.25
C ARG A 159 -4.03 -4.65 4.84
N ASN A 160 -5.13 -4.59 4.08
CA ASN A 160 -5.14 -5.06 2.69
C ASN A 160 -4.21 -4.22 1.81
N ARG A 161 -4.22 -2.89 1.96
CA ARG A 161 -3.28 -2.00 1.27
C ARG A 161 -1.82 -2.33 1.59
N MET A 162 -1.51 -2.65 2.83
CA MET A 162 -0.17 -3.08 3.26
C MET A 162 0.23 -4.41 2.61
N ILE A 163 -0.65 -5.41 2.62
CA ILE A 163 -0.40 -6.72 1.98
C ILE A 163 -0.18 -6.54 0.47
N GLU A 164 -1.00 -5.72 -0.19
CA GLU A 164 -0.83 -5.44 -1.62
C GLU A 164 0.49 -4.72 -1.91
N ALA A 165 0.89 -3.77 -1.06
CA ALA A 165 2.18 -3.10 -1.16
C ALA A 165 3.36 -4.07 -0.96
N GLU A 166 3.27 -4.97 0.01
CA GLU A 166 4.28 -6.01 0.25
C GLU A 166 4.39 -6.98 -0.92
N VAL A 167 3.25 -7.47 -1.44
CA VAL A 167 3.22 -8.33 -2.64
C VAL A 167 3.79 -7.60 -3.85
N ARG A 168 3.48 -6.31 -4.02
CA ARG A 168 4.06 -5.49 -5.09
C ARG A 168 5.57 -5.34 -4.92
N ALA A 169 6.07 -5.11 -3.72
CA ALA A 169 7.49 -5.03 -3.41
C ALA A 169 8.21 -6.36 -3.70
N LEU A 170 7.61 -7.49 -3.33
CA LEU A 170 8.13 -8.83 -3.63
C LEU A 170 8.14 -9.12 -5.14
N ARG A 171 7.08 -8.75 -5.86
CA ARG A 171 7.02 -8.88 -7.33
C ARG A 171 8.02 -7.99 -8.06
N ALA A 172 8.45 -6.90 -7.44
CA ALA A 172 9.46 -6.00 -8.01
C ALA A 172 10.90 -6.54 -7.89
N GLN A 173 11.16 -7.59 -7.09
CA GLN A 173 12.52 -8.11 -6.90
C GLN A 173 13.09 -8.81 -8.13
N ILE A 174 12.26 -9.28 -9.07
CA ILE A 174 12.72 -9.74 -10.39
C ILE A 174 11.75 -9.23 -11.45
N SER A 175 12.28 -8.55 -12.47
CA SER A 175 11.49 -8.13 -13.63
C SER A 175 10.88 -9.34 -14.34
N PRO A 176 9.54 -9.44 -14.49
CA PRO A 176 8.92 -10.54 -15.25
C PRO A 176 9.47 -10.62 -16.68
N HIS A 177 9.79 -9.48 -17.28
CA HIS A 177 10.41 -9.40 -18.59
C HIS A 177 11.79 -10.07 -18.63
N PHE A 178 12.61 -9.88 -17.59
CA PHE A 178 13.89 -10.58 -17.46
C PHE A 178 13.67 -12.09 -17.48
N VAL A 179 12.75 -12.62 -16.66
CA VAL A 179 12.45 -14.06 -16.59
C VAL A 179 12.07 -14.62 -17.96
N TYR A 180 11.12 -14.00 -18.66
CA TYR A 180 10.69 -14.46 -19.99
C TYR A 180 11.84 -14.43 -20.99
N ASN A 181 12.64 -13.37 -20.99
CA ASN A 181 13.73 -13.20 -21.93
C ASN A 181 14.89 -14.16 -21.69
N SER A 182 15.27 -14.39 -20.44
CA SER A 182 16.29 -15.37 -20.08
C SER A 182 15.88 -16.77 -20.51
N LEU A 183 14.63 -17.17 -20.27
CA LEU A 183 14.11 -18.47 -20.70
C LEU A 183 14.08 -18.61 -22.23
N ASN A 184 13.71 -17.55 -22.96
CA ASN A 184 13.75 -17.56 -24.43
C ASN A 184 15.18 -17.68 -24.98
N ALA A 185 16.14 -16.95 -24.38
CA ALA A 185 17.55 -17.06 -24.75
C ALA A 185 18.05 -18.50 -24.53
N ILE A 186 17.81 -19.06 -23.34
CA ILE A 186 18.12 -20.46 -23.00
C ILE A 186 17.50 -21.43 -24.02
N ALA A 187 16.21 -21.26 -24.33
CA ALA A 187 15.49 -22.13 -25.26
C ALA A 187 16.12 -22.14 -26.66
N SER A 188 16.72 -21.03 -27.09
CA SER A 188 17.39 -20.93 -28.38
C SER A 188 18.64 -21.82 -28.46
N PHE A 189 19.37 -22.00 -27.35
CA PHE A 189 20.54 -22.87 -27.25
C PHE A 189 20.19 -24.36 -27.12
N VAL A 190 18.98 -24.74 -26.68
CA VAL A 190 18.62 -26.15 -26.41
C VAL A 190 18.88 -27.09 -27.60
N ARG A 191 18.73 -26.60 -28.84
CA ARG A 191 18.96 -27.42 -30.05
C ARG A 191 20.36 -27.27 -30.63
N THR A 192 20.99 -26.12 -30.47
CA THR A 192 22.27 -25.78 -31.13
C THR A 192 23.47 -26.01 -30.23
N ASP A 193 23.33 -25.78 -28.92
CA ASP A 193 24.35 -25.96 -27.90
C ASP A 193 23.68 -26.36 -26.55
N PRO A 194 23.32 -27.65 -26.39
CA PRO A 194 22.63 -28.12 -25.20
C PRO A 194 23.43 -27.95 -23.91
N ASP A 195 24.76 -28.00 -23.98
CA ASP A 195 25.64 -27.84 -22.81
C ASP A 195 25.60 -26.39 -22.33
N ARG A 196 25.69 -25.41 -23.26
CA ARG A 196 25.51 -23.99 -22.91
C ARG A 196 24.11 -23.70 -22.38
N ALA A 197 23.07 -24.31 -22.95
CA ALA A 197 21.70 -24.18 -22.45
C ALA A 197 21.58 -24.68 -20.99
N ARG A 198 22.23 -25.80 -20.66
CA ARG A 198 22.25 -26.35 -19.31
C ARG A 198 22.99 -25.44 -18.33
N GLU A 199 24.13 -24.89 -18.73
CA GLU A 199 24.87 -23.91 -17.93
C GLU A 199 23.99 -22.69 -17.62
N LEU A 200 23.40 -22.08 -18.64
CA LEU A 200 22.51 -20.92 -18.49
C LEU A 200 21.29 -21.21 -17.59
N LEU A 201 20.74 -22.43 -17.64
CA LEU A 201 19.66 -22.84 -16.73
C LEU A 201 20.11 -22.88 -15.26
N LEU A 202 21.33 -23.36 -14.99
CA LEU A 202 21.88 -23.37 -13.63
C LEU A 202 22.16 -21.95 -13.14
N GLU A 203 22.73 -21.10 -14.01
CA GLU A 203 22.95 -19.68 -13.69
C GLU A 203 21.63 -18.95 -13.41
N PHE A 204 20.60 -19.21 -14.21
CA PHE A 204 19.26 -18.67 -13.98
C PHE A 204 18.66 -19.14 -12.66
N ALA A 205 18.80 -20.42 -12.31
CA ALA A 205 18.30 -20.96 -11.05
C ALA A 205 19.01 -20.34 -9.84
N ASP A 206 20.33 -20.17 -9.91
CA ASP A 206 21.11 -19.57 -8.82
C ASP A 206 20.86 -18.06 -8.69
N PHE A 207 20.76 -17.32 -9.80
CA PHE A 207 20.34 -15.91 -9.81
C PHE A 207 18.96 -15.73 -9.19
N THR A 208 18.01 -16.58 -9.59
CA THR A 208 16.63 -16.56 -9.07
C THR A 208 16.61 -16.89 -7.58
N ARG A 209 17.43 -17.86 -7.15
CA ARG A 209 17.57 -18.19 -5.73
C ARG A 209 18.14 -17.03 -4.93
N TYR A 210 19.14 -16.31 -5.44
CA TYR A 210 19.68 -15.11 -4.79
C TYR A 210 18.64 -13.99 -4.73
N SER A 211 17.95 -13.71 -5.84
CA SER A 211 16.97 -12.63 -5.92
C SER A 211 15.71 -12.85 -5.07
N PHE A 212 15.30 -14.12 -4.85
CA PHE A 212 14.16 -14.49 -3.98
C PHE A 212 14.54 -14.94 -2.58
N ARG A 213 15.83 -14.91 -2.22
CA ARG A 213 16.25 -15.22 -0.86
C ARG A 213 15.56 -14.22 0.09
N ARG A 214 14.72 -14.72 1.00
CA ARG A 214 14.30 -13.96 2.19
C ARG A 214 15.56 -13.71 3.03
N HIS A 215 16.19 -12.55 2.95
CA HIS A 215 17.39 -12.25 3.76
C HIS A 215 17.22 -10.99 4.59
N GLY A 216 18.09 -10.89 5.60
CA GLY A 216 18.28 -9.70 6.43
C GLY A 216 18.79 -8.50 5.64
N GLU A 217 19.09 -7.42 6.36
CA GLU A 217 19.28 -6.09 5.76
C GLU A 217 20.55 -5.94 4.92
N PHE A 218 21.56 -6.82 5.09
CA PHE A 218 22.92 -6.66 4.54
C PHE A 218 23.50 -7.93 3.89
N THR A 219 24.49 -7.74 3.01
CA THR A 219 25.26 -8.79 2.31
C THR A 219 26.68 -8.30 2.05
N THR A 220 27.58 -9.15 1.55
CA THR A 220 28.91 -8.70 1.11
C THR A 220 28.89 -8.22 -0.34
N LEU A 221 29.79 -7.30 -0.71
CA LEU A 221 29.97 -6.90 -2.10
C LEU A 221 30.31 -8.10 -3.00
N ALA A 222 31.05 -9.09 -2.48
CA ALA A 222 31.31 -10.35 -3.18
C ALA A 222 30.05 -11.17 -3.51
N GLU A 223 29.01 -11.09 -2.68
CA GLU A 223 27.74 -11.76 -2.93
C GLU A 223 26.91 -11.03 -3.99
N GLU A 224 26.81 -9.69 -3.88
CA GLU A 224 26.18 -8.84 -4.92
C GLU A 224 26.84 -9.05 -6.29
N LEU A 225 28.18 -8.94 -6.35
CA LEU A 225 28.93 -9.08 -7.61
C LEU A 225 28.76 -10.48 -8.22
N ARG A 226 28.71 -11.53 -7.40
CA ARG A 226 28.41 -12.88 -7.91
C ARG A 226 27.01 -12.97 -8.50
N SER A 227 25.99 -12.33 -7.92
CA SER A 227 24.65 -12.30 -8.53
C SER A 227 24.67 -11.53 -9.86
N ILE A 228 25.36 -10.38 -9.88
CA ILE A 228 25.52 -9.52 -11.05
C ILE A 228 26.22 -10.26 -12.20
N GLU A 229 27.28 -11.02 -11.94
CA GLU A 229 27.96 -11.81 -12.96
C GLU A 229 27.02 -12.82 -13.63
N ARG A 230 26.16 -13.48 -12.86
CA ARG A 230 25.16 -14.44 -13.38
C ARG A 230 24.09 -13.74 -14.22
N TYR A 231 23.60 -12.60 -13.75
CA TYR A 231 22.70 -11.75 -14.50
C TYR A 231 23.30 -11.35 -15.86
N LEU A 232 24.54 -10.86 -15.86
CA LEU A 232 25.22 -10.40 -17.07
C LEU A 232 25.50 -11.54 -18.03
N LEU A 233 25.80 -12.75 -17.54
CA LEU A 233 25.96 -13.93 -18.36
C LEU A 233 24.66 -14.29 -19.12
N LEU A 234 23.50 -14.19 -18.45
CA LEU A 234 22.18 -14.41 -19.07
C LEU A 234 21.84 -13.32 -20.10
N GLU A 235 22.15 -12.06 -19.79
CA GLU A 235 21.93 -10.93 -20.70
C GLU A 235 22.85 -11.00 -21.94
N GLN A 236 24.12 -11.37 -21.76
CA GLN A 236 25.06 -11.61 -22.87
C GLN A 236 24.59 -12.76 -23.76
N ALA A 237 24.06 -13.85 -23.19
CA ALA A 237 23.50 -14.95 -23.98
C ALA A 237 22.28 -14.50 -24.81
N ARG A 238 21.51 -13.52 -24.33
CA ARG A 238 20.38 -12.93 -25.06
C ARG A 238 20.81 -11.99 -26.17
N PHE A 239 21.77 -11.11 -25.88
CA PHE A 239 22.13 -10.01 -26.76
C PHE A 239 23.33 -10.29 -27.67
N GLY A 240 24.08 -11.35 -27.39
CA GLY A 240 25.31 -11.68 -28.10
C GLY A 240 26.28 -10.51 -28.10
N ASP A 241 26.88 -10.24 -29.26
CA ASP A 241 27.89 -9.19 -29.44
C ASP A 241 27.36 -7.75 -29.26
N ARG A 242 26.04 -7.57 -29.10
CA ARG A 242 25.45 -6.25 -28.85
C ARG A 242 25.68 -5.74 -27.43
N LEU A 243 26.02 -6.61 -26.48
CA LEU A 243 26.35 -6.24 -25.11
C LEU A 243 27.80 -6.61 -24.80
N GLN A 244 28.65 -5.62 -24.56
CA GLN A 244 30.01 -5.83 -24.10
C GLN A 244 30.13 -5.37 -22.65
N VAL A 245 30.70 -6.23 -21.81
CA VAL A 245 30.81 -5.99 -20.38
C VAL A 245 32.29 -6.02 -19.98
N SER A 246 32.70 -5.04 -19.17
CA SER A 246 34.03 -4.99 -18.55
C SER A 246 33.89 -4.88 -17.04
N LEU A 247 34.48 -5.83 -16.30
CA LEU A 247 34.55 -5.81 -14.84
C LEU A 247 36.00 -5.57 -14.39
N SER A 248 36.19 -4.65 -13.45
CA SER A 248 37.48 -4.38 -12.80
C SER A 248 37.27 -4.20 -11.30
N ILE A 249 37.56 -5.24 -10.53
CA ILE A 249 37.20 -5.33 -9.11
C ILE A 249 38.48 -5.47 -8.28
N ALA A 250 38.71 -4.52 -7.36
CA ALA A 250 39.77 -4.60 -6.37
C ALA A 250 39.43 -5.72 -5.34
N PRO A 251 40.31 -6.72 -5.12
CA PRO A 251 40.03 -7.79 -4.16
C PRO A 251 39.75 -7.30 -2.73
N GLU A 252 40.34 -6.16 -2.35
CA GLU A 252 40.24 -5.55 -1.03
C GLU A 252 38.83 -5.08 -0.67
N VAL A 253 37.97 -4.84 -1.67
CA VAL A 253 36.59 -4.37 -1.44
C VAL A 253 35.57 -5.49 -1.43
N LEU A 254 35.93 -6.71 -1.83
CA LEU A 254 35.02 -7.86 -1.85
C LEU A 254 34.34 -8.17 -0.51
N PRO A 255 35.03 -8.07 0.65
CA PRO A 255 34.40 -8.36 1.95
C PRO A 255 33.53 -7.23 2.51
N VAL A 256 33.50 -6.07 1.85
CA VAL A 256 32.76 -4.90 2.34
C VAL A 256 31.27 -5.23 2.43
N VAL A 257 30.64 -4.90 3.55
CA VAL A 257 29.23 -5.14 3.79
C VAL A 257 28.41 -4.00 3.20
N VAL A 258 27.41 -4.35 2.40
CA VAL A 258 26.53 -3.43 1.68
C VAL A 258 25.07 -3.82 1.90
N PRO A 259 24.11 -2.89 1.76
CA PRO A 259 22.70 -3.24 1.74
C PRO A 259 22.41 -4.24 0.62
N PHE A 260 21.60 -5.26 0.92
CA PHE A 260 21.20 -6.26 -0.06
C PHE A 260 20.51 -5.61 -1.28
N LEU A 261 20.86 -6.02 -2.51
CA LEU A 261 20.34 -5.45 -3.78
C LEU A 261 20.56 -3.94 -3.90
N CYS A 262 21.75 -3.45 -3.56
CA CYS A 262 22.12 -2.05 -3.78
C CYS A 262 22.84 -1.82 -5.12
N ILE A 263 23.58 -2.79 -5.64
CA ILE A 263 24.32 -2.64 -6.90
C ILE A 263 23.53 -3.24 -8.06
N GLN A 264 22.87 -4.38 -7.84
CA GLN A 264 22.13 -5.09 -8.90
C GLN A 264 21.13 -4.20 -9.67
N PRO A 265 20.27 -3.37 -9.03
CA PRO A 265 19.34 -2.50 -9.77
C PRO A 265 20.03 -1.46 -10.67
N LEU A 266 21.25 -1.04 -10.30
CA LEU A 266 22.05 -0.09 -11.08
C LEU A 266 22.56 -0.76 -12.36
N VAL A 267 23.03 -2.01 -12.24
CA VAL A 267 23.47 -2.81 -13.37
C VAL A 267 22.31 -3.14 -14.31
N GLU A 268 21.15 -3.52 -13.77
CA GLU A 268 19.95 -3.80 -14.58
C GLU A 268 19.51 -2.56 -15.40
N ASN A 269 19.54 -1.37 -14.77
CA ASN A 269 19.24 -0.11 -15.45
C ASN A 269 20.28 0.20 -16.55
N ALA A 270 21.57 0.01 -16.26
CA ALA A 270 22.65 0.26 -17.20
C ALA A 270 22.58 -0.67 -18.43
N VAL A 271 22.25 -1.96 -18.25
CA VAL A 271 22.02 -2.88 -19.37
C VAL A 271 20.80 -2.47 -20.19
N ARG A 272 19.70 -2.07 -19.54
CA ARG A 272 18.49 -1.61 -20.24
C ARG A 272 18.79 -0.39 -21.10
N HIS A 273 19.35 0.67 -20.51
CA HIS A 273 19.60 1.94 -21.22
C HIS A 273 20.76 1.85 -22.20
N GLY A 274 21.82 1.10 -21.87
CA GLY A 274 22.95 0.86 -22.77
C GLY A 274 22.57 0.13 -24.06
N LEU A 275 21.41 -0.52 -24.09
CA LEU A 275 20.88 -1.23 -25.26
C LEU A 275 19.65 -0.56 -25.89
N GLU A 276 19.14 0.51 -25.28
CA GLU A 276 18.12 1.39 -25.86
C GLU A 276 18.74 2.20 -27.01
N GLY A 277 18.11 2.19 -28.18
CA GLY A 277 18.59 2.91 -29.36
C GLY A 277 19.15 2.05 -30.49
N ALA A 278 19.16 0.71 -30.37
CA ALA A 278 19.33 -0.34 -31.40
C ALA A 278 20.52 -0.31 -32.39
N GLU A 279 21.11 0.85 -32.72
CA GLU A 279 22.15 1.01 -33.75
C GLU A 279 23.57 0.87 -33.20
N GLN A 280 23.79 1.01 -31.89
CA GLN A 280 25.11 0.94 -31.25
C GLN A 280 25.25 -0.28 -30.33
N THR A 281 26.46 -0.81 -30.21
CA THR A 281 26.83 -1.80 -29.20
C THR A 281 26.76 -1.18 -27.82
N GLY A 282 25.99 -1.81 -26.91
CA GLY A 282 25.92 -1.43 -25.52
C GLY A 282 27.18 -1.84 -24.78
N LEU A 283 27.85 -0.86 -24.19
CA LEU A 283 29.03 -1.03 -23.35
C LEU A 283 28.61 -0.84 -21.90
N LEU A 284 28.91 -1.83 -21.08
CA LEU A 284 28.74 -1.75 -19.63
C LEU A 284 30.10 -1.90 -18.96
N ARG A 285 30.47 -0.95 -18.11
CA ARG A 285 31.67 -1.01 -17.30
C ARG A 285 31.29 -1.01 -15.82
N ILE A 286 31.78 -2.00 -15.08
CA ILE A 286 31.63 -2.11 -13.63
C ILE A 286 33.02 -2.05 -13.01
N GLN A 287 33.25 -1.06 -12.15
CA GLN A 287 34.49 -0.93 -11.40
C GLN A 287 34.20 -0.95 -9.90
N ALA A 288 35.06 -1.61 -9.13
CA ALA A 288 35.04 -1.51 -7.67
C ALA A 288 36.45 -1.20 -7.19
N LEU A 289 36.62 0.00 -6.64
CA LEU A 289 37.90 0.63 -6.34
C LEU A 289 38.08 0.73 -4.82
N ASP A 290 39.27 0.38 -4.35
CA ASP A 290 39.69 0.70 -2.99
C ASP A 290 40.11 2.17 -2.90
N ARG A 291 39.42 2.97 -2.06
CA ARG A 291 39.74 4.36 -1.75
C ARG A 291 39.98 4.57 -0.26
N GLY A 292 40.82 3.74 0.33
CA GLY A 292 41.27 3.88 1.71
C GLY A 292 40.21 3.40 2.69
N HIS A 293 39.39 4.32 3.23
CA HIS A 293 38.32 3.98 4.17
C HIS A 293 37.00 3.63 3.49
N GLU A 294 36.92 3.82 2.16
CA GLU A 294 35.72 3.57 1.36
C GLU A 294 36.01 2.57 0.25
N ALA A 295 34.97 1.83 -0.14
CA ALA A 295 34.89 1.20 -1.45
C ALA A 295 34.04 2.08 -2.36
N VAL A 296 34.52 2.29 -3.59
CA VAL A 296 33.80 3.06 -4.62
C VAL A 296 33.42 2.12 -5.74
N ILE A 297 32.13 1.97 -5.99
CA ILE A 297 31.60 1.13 -7.06
C ILE A 297 31.06 2.06 -8.14
N GLU A 298 31.52 1.87 -9.38
CA GLU A 298 31.10 2.65 -10.54
C GLU A 298 30.41 1.70 -11.54
N VAL A 299 29.22 2.08 -11.98
CA VAL A 299 28.46 1.39 -13.03
C VAL A 299 28.22 2.39 -14.15
N GLU A 300 28.80 2.14 -15.32
CA GLU A 300 28.80 3.06 -16.46
C GLU A 300 28.28 2.37 -17.71
N ASP A 301 27.33 3.02 -18.39
CA ASP A 301 26.85 2.64 -19.72
C ASP A 301 27.04 3.76 -20.76
N ASN A 302 27.08 3.38 -22.03
CA ASN A 302 27.15 4.30 -23.18
C ASN A 302 25.78 4.52 -23.85
N GLY A 303 24.68 4.34 -23.12
CA GLY A 303 23.33 4.46 -23.66
C GLY A 303 22.93 5.89 -24.02
N VAL A 304 21.63 6.10 -24.22
CA VAL A 304 21.06 7.40 -24.60
C VAL A 304 21.19 8.48 -23.52
N GLY A 305 21.56 8.12 -22.28
CA GLY A 305 21.60 9.03 -21.14
C GLY A 305 20.22 9.60 -20.78
N GLU A 306 20.16 10.37 -19.69
CA GLU A 306 18.91 10.97 -19.19
C GLU A 306 19.08 12.47 -18.93
N ASP A 307 17.96 13.19 -18.85
CA ASP A 307 17.95 14.58 -18.40
C ASP A 307 18.40 14.66 -16.91
N PRO A 308 19.48 15.40 -16.60
CA PRO A 308 19.97 15.58 -15.23
C PRO A 308 18.90 16.07 -14.25
N ASP A 309 17.96 16.91 -14.70
CA ASP A 309 16.91 17.45 -13.83
C ASP A 309 15.85 16.39 -13.48
N LYS A 310 15.59 15.43 -14.37
CA LYS A 310 14.78 14.25 -14.05
C LYS A 310 15.48 13.36 -13.02
N VAL A 311 16.77 13.08 -13.22
CA VAL A 311 17.54 12.26 -12.27
C VAL A 311 17.57 12.91 -10.89
N ARG A 312 17.78 14.24 -10.83
CA ARG A 312 17.75 14.99 -9.56
C ARG A 312 16.40 14.87 -8.86
N ARG A 313 15.29 15.00 -9.58
CA ARG A 313 13.94 14.84 -9.01
C ARG A 313 13.67 13.40 -8.53
N ALA A 314 14.16 12.41 -9.27
CA ALA A 314 14.06 11.01 -8.87
C ALA A 314 14.79 10.72 -7.56
N LEU A 315 16.02 11.24 -7.41
CA LEU A 315 16.80 11.14 -6.17
C LEU A 315 16.17 11.94 -5.02
N ALA A 316 15.40 12.99 -5.32
CA ALA A 316 14.62 13.74 -4.32
C ALA A 316 13.30 13.05 -3.92
N GLY A 317 12.98 11.87 -4.47
CA GLY A 317 11.79 11.09 -4.08
C GLY A 317 10.50 11.49 -4.81
N ASP A 318 10.57 12.12 -5.98
CA ASP A 318 9.39 12.41 -6.79
C ASP A 318 8.76 11.11 -7.33
N ALA A 319 7.66 10.69 -6.69
CA ALA A 319 6.93 9.45 -7.00
C ALA A 319 6.24 9.45 -8.38
N SER A 320 6.27 10.56 -9.12
CA SER A 320 5.71 10.66 -10.48
C SER A 320 6.66 10.14 -11.57
N LEU A 321 7.90 9.77 -11.22
CA LEU A 321 8.91 9.29 -12.16
C LEU A 321 9.08 7.77 -12.09
N ASP A 322 9.11 7.10 -13.26
CA ASP A 322 9.30 5.64 -13.39
C ASP A 322 10.71 5.14 -12.96
N SER A 323 11.55 6.03 -12.44
CA SER A 323 12.93 5.77 -11.95
C SER A 323 12.96 5.23 -10.50
N VAL A 324 11.99 4.39 -10.14
CA VAL A 324 11.79 3.81 -8.81
C VAL A 324 13.05 3.07 -8.30
N GLY A 325 13.85 2.51 -9.21
CA GLY A 325 15.07 1.76 -8.85
C GLY A 325 16.19 2.62 -8.24
N LEU A 326 16.50 3.78 -8.83
CA LEU A 326 17.62 4.64 -8.39
C LEU A 326 17.32 5.33 -7.05
N GLY A 327 16.12 5.91 -6.91
CA GLY A 327 15.71 6.58 -5.67
C GLY A 327 15.66 5.62 -4.47
N ASN A 328 15.21 4.38 -4.68
CA ASN A 328 15.17 3.37 -3.62
C ASN A 328 16.55 2.88 -3.18
N VAL A 329 17.54 2.88 -4.08
CA VAL A 329 18.93 2.57 -3.73
C VAL A 329 19.55 3.74 -2.98
N ASP A 330 19.38 4.98 -3.47
CA ASP A 330 19.89 6.19 -2.82
C ASP A 330 19.36 6.35 -1.38
N ALA A 331 18.05 6.26 -1.20
CA ALA A 331 17.43 6.39 0.12
C ALA A 331 17.95 5.33 1.11
N ARG A 332 18.21 4.10 0.64
CA ARG A 332 18.71 3.00 1.47
C ARG A 332 20.19 3.17 1.84
N LEU A 333 21.00 3.69 0.93
CA LEU A 333 22.39 4.03 1.21
C LEU A 333 22.47 5.15 2.25
N ARG A 334 21.66 6.21 2.08
CA ARG A 334 21.57 7.32 3.04
C ARG A 334 21.09 6.86 4.41
N ALA A 335 20.07 6.02 4.47
CA ALA A 335 19.55 5.48 5.73
C ALA A 335 20.57 4.60 6.46
N THR A 336 21.37 3.83 5.72
CA THR A 336 22.37 2.92 6.29
C THR A 336 23.65 3.64 6.72
N PHE A 337 24.19 4.52 5.88
CA PHE A 337 25.54 5.07 6.05
C PHE A 337 25.57 6.59 6.31
N GLY A 338 24.44 7.29 6.15
CA GLY A 338 24.32 8.74 6.30
C GLY A 338 24.20 9.48 4.97
N ASP A 339 23.78 10.75 5.03
CA ASP A 339 23.44 11.57 3.85
C ASP A 339 24.59 11.79 2.85
N ASP A 340 25.84 11.64 3.31
CA ASP A 340 27.06 11.76 2.49
C ASP A 340 27.29 10.55 1.55
N TYR A 341 26.54 9.45 1.75
CA TYR A 341 26.69 8.19 1.01
C TYR A 341 25.57 7.95 -0.03
N GLY A 342 24.84 9.00 -0.39
CA GLY A 342 23.89 8.94 -1.51
C GLY A 342 24.57 8.64 -2.85
N LEU A 343 23.76 8.24 -3.83
CA LEU A 343 24.21 8.00 -5.20
C LEU A 343 24.70 9.30 -5.85
N VAL A 344 25.80 9.21 -6.59
CA VAL A 344 26.19 10.26 -7.54
C VAL A 344 25.93 9.74 -8.94
N VAL A 345 25.12 10.47 -9.71
CA VAL A 345 24.75 10.10 -11.09
C VAL A 345 25.25 11.18 -12.04
N GLU A 346 26.12 10.78 -12.95
CA GLU A 346 26.63 11.59 -14.05
C GLU A 346 25.95 11.12 -15.34
N THR A 347 25.14 11.98 -15.96
CA THR A 347 24.46 11.66 -17.22
C THR A 347 24.14 12.93 -18.00
N ALA A 348 23.97 12.80 -19.30
CA ALA A 348 23.37 13.80 -20.16
C ALA A 348 22.76 13.10 -21.39
N PRO A 349 21.77 13.71 -22.07
CA PRO A 349 21.25 13.16 -23.32
C PRO A 349 22.37 12.92 -24.35
N GLY A 350 22.50 11.67 -24.79
CA GLY A 350 23.51 11.16 -25.72
C GLY A 350 24.88 10.82 -25.12
N ALA A 351 25.07 10.97 -23.81
CA ALA A 351 26.37 10.78 -23.15
C ALA A 351 26.47 9.51 -22.29
N GLY A 352 25.44 8.66 -22.27
CA GLY A 352 25.37 7.52 -21.37
C GLY A 352 25.07 7.92 -19.93
N THR A 353 25.28 6.97 -19.01
CA THR A 353 25.04 7.17 -17.58
C THR A 353 26.16 6.51 -16.78
N LYS A 354 26.72 7.24 -15.81
CA LYS A 354 27.62 6.71 -14.80
C LYS A 354 27.01 6.91 -13.42
N VAL A 355 26.82 5.81 -12.69
CA VAL A 355 26.37 5.81 -11.30
C VAL A 355 27.54 5.43 -10.40
N VAL A 356 27.80 6.25 -9.40
CA VAL A 356 28.86 6.06 -8.40
C VAL A 356 28.22 5.81 -7.05
N VAL A 357 28.55 4.67 -6.46
CA VAL A 357 28.19 4.25 -5.11
C VAL A 357 29.43 4.34 -4.24
N ARG A 358 29.34 5.02 -3.11
CA ARG A 358 30.38 5.04 -2.08
C ARG A 358 29.85 4.31 -0.87
N VAL A 359 30.65 3.42 -0.29
CA VAL A 359 30.32 2.74 0.96
C VAL A 359 31.54 2.73 1.89
N PRO A 360 31.37 2.98 3.18
CA PRO A 360 32.46 2.84 4.13
C PRO A 360 32.82 1.35 4.28
N LYS A 361 34.11 1.03 4.39
CA LYS A 361 34.56 -0.36 4.59
C LYS A 361 34.13 -0.93 5.95
N PHE A 362 33.81 -0.06 6.90
CA PHE A 362 33.32 -0.41 8.23
C PHE A 362 32.26 0.61 8.67
N ALA A 363 31.09 0.12 9.11
CA ALA A 363 30.04 0.92 9.73
C ALA A 363 29.44 0.17 10.93
N PRO A 364 29.26 0.83 12.09
CA PRO A 364 28.61 0.21 13.25
C PRO A 364 27.19 -0.25 12.91
N GLY A 365 26.81 -1.47 13.32
CA GLY A 365 25.47 -2.02 13.10
C GLY A 365 25.25 -2.62 11.70
N VAL A 366 26.25 -2.59 10.83
CA VAL A 366 26.20 -3.16 9.48
C VAL A 366 27.03 -4.45 9.44
N SER A 367 26.34 -5.59 9.42
CA SER A 367 26.95 -6.93 9.36
C SER A 367 26.02 -7.93 8.66
N VAL A 368 26.59 -8.96 8.04
CA VAL A 368 25.87 -10.05 7.34
C VAL A 368 25.21 -11.01 8.32
#